data_AF-A0A6A3NM56-F1
#
_entry.id   AF-A0A6A3NM56-F1
#
_cell.length_a   1.000
_cell.length_b   1.000
_cell.length_c   1.000
_cell.angle_alpha   90.00
_cell.angle_beta   90.00
_cell.angle_gamma   90.00
#
_symmetry.space_group_name_H-M   'P 1'
#
loop_
_entity.id
_entity.type
_entity.pdbx_description
1 polymer ?
#
loop_
_entity_poly.entity_id
_entity_poly.type
_entity_poly.pdbx_seq_one_letter_code
_entity_poly.pdbx_strand_id
1 'polypeptide(L)'
;MRRALLSLRPQARRGLLPAGRQLTPSAASRGFVSPSSSAQAPSKWPKRLLIGVSVLAAAKYLVHAQEAPEKKECRRLLLLGKDCVEKGDVNQATRYFKESFAAVRDRLTPTMTITLACQYAMLCESLNQHEAALSFYQTAIKSLKAVHPISARYVAGVKLMDWMGECYHHLGRYEPAEKLFKKAIRLYEKYHNELPDQDPSRSSKRVVAALDMDVSNVFLHYAQLMVSLERDSEASLMRKRLVELVRSSPVMQIQEANTLDQFDDLMALHAIRKERRRKRGERHDSSF
;
A
#
# COMPACT_ATOMS: atom_id res chain seq x y z
N MET A 1 -35.46 19.26 9.25
CA MET A 1 -34.85 19.84 10.47
C MET A 1 -33.45 20.35 10.11
N ARG A 2 -33.26 21.68 10.13
CA ARG A 2 -32.00 22.38 9.85
C ARG A 2 -31.19 22.56 11.15
N ARG A 3 -29.87 22.31 11.12
CA ARG A 3 -28.87 22.80 12.09
C ARG A 3 -27.60 23.08 11.29
N ALA A 4 -27.29 24.34 10.97
CA ALA A 4 -26.64 25.36 11.79
C ALA A 4 -25.11 25.13 11.90
N LEU A 5 -24.40 25.81 11.01
CA LEU A 5 -22.97 26.12 11.04
C LEU A 5 -22.67 27.04 12.22
N LEU A 6 -21.61 26.77 13.00
CA LEU A 6 -20.83 27.83 13.65
C LEU A 6 -19.36 27.37 13.81
N SER A 7 -18.49 28.21 13.26
CA SER A 7 -17.03 28.22 13.36
C SER A 7 -16.56 28.74 14.72
N LEU A 8 -15.32 28.41 15.13
CA LEU A 8 -14.41 29.30 15.90
C LEU A 8 -13.00 28.66 16.04
N ARG A 9 -11.97 29.45 15.70
CA ARG A 9 -10.53 29.28 15.96
C ARG A 9 -10.10 30.39 16.98
N PRO A 10 -8.82 30.50 17.40
CA PRO A 10 -8.10 29.74 18.43
C PRO A 10 -7.69 30.65 19.62
N GLN A 11 -7.16 30.11 20.72
CA GLN A 11 -6.59 30.91 21.81
C GLN A 11 -5.06 30.71 21.94
N ALA A 12 -4.35 31.84 21.87
CA ALA A 12 -2.96 31.99 22.27
C ALA A 12 -2.88 32.28 23.78
N ARG A 13 -1.83 31.80 24.46
CA ARG A 13 -1.46 32.26 25.80
C ARG A 13 0.00 32.75 25.82
N ARG A 14 0.14 34.03 26.20
CA ARG A 14 1.37 34.68 26.67
C ARG A 14 1.63 34.28 28.12
N GLY A 15 2.89 34.15 28.51
CA GLY A 15 3.36 34.10 29.90
C GLY A 15 4.70 34.84 30.01
N LEU A 16 4.78 35.79 30.94
CA LEU A 16 5.87 36.71 31.24
C LEU A 16 6.88 36.13 32.26
N LEU A 17 8.09 36.73 32.27
CA LEU A 17 9.29 36.52 33.12
C LEU A 17 9.05 36.81 34.62
N PRO A 18 10.06 36.61 35.54
CA PRO A 18 11.02 37.71 35.81
C PRO A 18 12.44 37.33 36.31
N ALA A 19 13.35 38.34 36.22
CA ALA A 19 14.49 38.74 37.09
C ALA A 19 15.58 37.70 37.49
N GLY A 20 16.88 37.99 37.59
CA GLY A 20 17.64 39.24 37.64
C GLY A 20 18.85 39.02 38.58
N ARG A 21 20.08 39.36 38.15
CA ARG A 21 21.17 39.72 39.06
C ARG A 21 22.26 40.47 38.32
N GLN A 22 22.37 41.75 38.67
CA GLN A 22 23.48 42.64 38.39
C GLN A 22 24.64 42.29 39.31
N LEU A 23 25.88 42.38 38.81
CA LEU A 23 27.08 42.60 39.60
C LEU A 23 27.89 43.72 38.95
N THR A 24 28.40 44.58 39.82
CA THR A 24 28.97 45.93 39.64
C THR A 24 30.37 45.96 39.03
N PRO A 25 30.88 47.15 38.62
CA PRO A 25 32.16 47.28 37.93
C PRO A 25 33.33 47.47 38.91
N SER A 26 34.51 46.93 38.59
CA SER A 26 35.76 47.35 39.23
C SER A 26 36.84 47.51 38.17
N ALA A 27 37.45 48.69 38.18
CA ALA A 27 38.51 49.14 37.31
C ALA A 27 39.89 48.73 37.83
N ALA A 28 40.79 48.43 36.90
CA ALA A 28 42.26 48.53 36.91
C ALA A 28 42.78 47.48 35.92
N SER A 29 43.79 47.65 35.06
CA SER A 29 44.60 48.77 34.60
C SER A 29 45.55 48.14 33.57
N ARG A 30 45.76 48.81 32.44
CA ARG A 30 46.93 48.78 31.54
C ARG A 30 47.71 47.46 31.36
N GLY A 31 47.73 46.98 30.12
CA GLY A 31 48.77 46.05 29.65
C GLY A 31 48.53 45.63 28.21
N PHE A 32 48.94 46.46 27.25
CA PHE A 32 49.06 46.05 25.85
C PHE A 32 50.14 44.98 25.73
N VAL A 33 49.76 43.73 25.43
CA VAL A 33 50.61 42.76 24.72
C VAL A 33 49.68 41.88 23.87
N SER A 34 49.76 42.04 22.56
CA SER A 34 49.10 41.15 21.59
C SER A 34 49.94 39.88 21.42
N PRO A 35 49.37 38.66 21.50
CA PRO A 35 49.93 37.51 20.81
C PRO A 35 49.20 37.35 19.47
N SER A 36 50.01 37.31 18.42
CA SER A 36 49.66 36.92 17.06
C SER A 36 48.79 35.66 17.01
N SER A 37 47.53 35.80 16.59
CA SER A 37 46.72 34.67 16.14
C SER A 37 46.58 34.77 14.62
N SER A 38 47.38 33.97 13.94
CA SER A 38 47.28 33.66 12.53
C SER A 38 46.01 32.83 12.27
N ALA A 39 44.92 33.49 11.88
CA ALA A 39 43.81 32.85 11.21
C ALA A 39 43.10 33.88 10.32
N GLN A 40 43.67 34.13 9.14
CA GLN A 40 42.96 34.84 8.07
C GLN A 40 41.76 33.99 7.65
N ALA A 41 40.55 34.46 7.97
CA ALA A 41 39.34 34.00 7.33
C ALA A 41 39.42 34.38 5.83
N PRO A 42 39.19 33.44 4.89
CA PRO A 42 39.32 33.75 3.48
C PRO A 42 38.31 34.81 3.05
N SER A 43 38.85 35.80 2.35
CA SER A 43 38.18 37.02 1.88
C SER A 43 36.94 36.71 1.05
N LYS A 44 35.87 37.46 1.36
CA LYS A 44 34.63 37.67 0.60
C LYS A 44 34.73 37.21 -0.86
N TRP A 45 33.96 36.17 -1.21
CA TRP A 45 33.83 35.70 -2.58
C TRP A 45 33.54 36.87 -3.53
N PRO A 46 34.19 36.95 -4.70
CA PRO A 46 33.92 38.01 -5.65
C PRO A 46 32.43 38.00 -6.01
N LYS A 47 31.78 39.17 -6.04
CA LYS A 47 30.31 39.31 -6.21
C LYS A 47 29.75 38.48 -7.37
N ARG A 48 30.52 38.31 -8.45
CA ARG A 48 30.16 37.49 -9.62
C ARG A 48 29.99 36.00 -9.28
N LEU A 49 30.79 35.46 -8.37
CA LEU A 49 30.67 34.06 -7.93
C LEU A 49 29.46 33.85 -7.03
N LEU A 50 29.15 34.80 -6.15
CA LEU A 50 27.95 34.75 -5.32
C LEU A 50 26.67 34.80 -6.17
N ILE A 51 26.64 35.67 -7.19
CA ILE A 51 25.54 35.75 -8.17
C ILE A 51 25.45 34.43 -8.96
N GLY A 52 26.58 33.87 -9.41
CA GLY A 52 26.60 32.60 -10.12
C GLY A 52 26.05 31.43 -9.29
N VAL A 53 26.44 31.33 -8.02
CA VAL A 53 25.92 30.30 -7.10
C VAL A 53 24.44 30.52 -6.79
N SER A 54 23.98 31.77 -6.60
CA SER A 54 22.57 32.06 -6.36
C SER A 54 21.69 31.77 -7.59
N VAL A 55 22.18 32.06 -8.79
CA VAL A 55 21.46 31.75 -10.04
C VAL A 55 21.41 30.24 -10.27
N LEU A 56 22.49 29.50 -10.01
CA LEU A 56 22.49 28.04 -10.11
C LEU A 56 21.59 27.39 -9.05
N ALA A 57 21.57 27.91 -7.82
CA ALA A 57 20.67 27.47 -6.78
C ALA A 57 19.20 27.77 -7.12
N ALA A 58 18.91 28.97 -7.64
CA ALA A 58 17.58 29.35 -8.10
C ALA A 58 17.15 28.52 -9.33
N ALA A 59 18.04 28.25 -10.27
CA ALA A 59 17.77 27.40 -11.43
C ALA A 59 17.55 25.94 -11.00
N LYS A 60 18.37 25.39 -10.09
CA LYS A 60 18.13 24.07 -9.50
C LYS A 60 16.79 24.04 -8.75
N TYR A 61 16.48 25.07 -7.97
CA TYR A 61 15.22 25.18 -7.24
C TYR A 61 14.03 25.28 -8.18
N LEU A 62 14.10 26.07 -9.26
CA LEU A 62 13.05 26.19 -10.28
C LEU A 62 12.85 24.87 -11.04
N VAL A 63 13.94 24.20 -11.42
CA VAL A 63 13.90 22.88 -12.08
C VAL A 63 13.38 21.79 -11.13
N HIS A 64 13.69 21.87 -9.83
CA HIS A 64 13.17 20.92 -8.83
C HIS A 64 11.74 21.25 -8.37
N ALA A 65 11.33 22.52 -8.40
CA ALA A 65 10.00 22.98 -8.02
C ALA A 65 8.97 22.81 -9.16
N GLN A 66 9.43 22.72 -10.41
CA GLN A 66 8.56 22.47 -11.55
C GLN A 66 8.30 20.96 -11.69
N GLU A 67 7.25 20.48 -11.02
CA GLU A 67 6.72 19.14 -11.26
C GLU A 67 6.52 18.91 -12.76
N ALA A 68 7.03 17.79 -13.27
CA ALA A 68 6.89 17.40 -14.67
C ALA A 68 5.41 17.48 -15.09
N PRO A 69 5.10 18.02 -16.28
CA PRO A 69 3.72 18.28 -16.71
C PRO A 69 2.85 17.02 -16.64
N GLU A 70 3.44 15.85 -16.94
CA GLU A 70 2.77 14.55 -16.84
C GLU A 70 2.33 14.21 -15.41
N LYS A 71 3.16 14.54 -14.40
CA LYS A 71 2.82 14.31 -12.99
C LYS A 71 1.71 15.23 -12.52
N LYS A 72 1.72 16.50 -12.96
CA LYS A 72 0.64 17.44 -12.68
C LYS A 72 -0.67 16.97 -13.29
N GLU A 73 -0.62 16.52 -14.54
CA GLU A 73 -1.80 16.02 -15.25
C GLU A 73 -2.36 14.74 -14.61
N CYS A 74 -1.50 13.78 -14.27
CA CYS A 74 -1.90 12.60 -13.50
C CYS A 74 -2.58 13.00 -12.18
N ARG A 75 -1.98 13.89 -11.39
CA ARG A 75 -2.61 14.33 -10.14
C ARG A 75 -3.96 15.00 -10.36
N ARG A 76 -4.08 15.85 -11.39
CA ARG A 76 -5.33 16.54 -11.73
C ARG A 76 -6.43 15.54 -12.10
N LEU A 77 -6.13 14.58 -12.98
CA LEU A 77 -7.07 13.53 -13.40
C LEU A 77 -7.48 12.64 -12.22
N LEU A 78 -6.54 12.25 -11.35
CA LEU A 78 -6.85 11.51 -10.13
C LEU A 78 -7.83 12.26 -9.22
N LEU A 79 -7.66 13.57 -9.06
CA LEU A 79 -8.57 14.40 -8.25
C LEU A 79 -9.96 14.48 -8.89
N LEU A 80 -10.07 14.63 -10.20
CA LEU A 80 -11.34 14.57 -10.91
C LEU A 80 -12.02 13.21 -10.74
N GLY A 81 -11.27 12.12 -10.81
CA GLY A 81 -11.80 10.79 -10.56
C GLY A 81 -12.39 10.65 -9.15
N LYS A 82 -11.72 11.19 -8.13
CA LYS A 82 -12.22 11.19 -6.75
C LYS A 82 -13.48 12.05 -6.58
N ASP A 83 -13.53 13.23 -7.20
CA ASP A 83 -14.73 14.09 -7.19
C ASP A 83 -15.93 13.39 -7.88
N CYS A 84 -15.70 12.64 -8.96
CA CYS A 84 -16.73 11.79 -9.56
C CYS A 84 -17.22 10.69 -8.61
N VAL A 85 -16.33 10.06 -7.83
CA VAL A 85 -16.73 9.09 -6.79
C VAL A 85 -17.62 9.74 -5.75
N GLU A 86 -17.27 10.93 -5.25
CA GLU A 86 -18.08 11.66 -4.27
C GLU A 86 -19.48 12.01 -4.82
N LYS A 87 -19.58 12.23 -6.14
CA LYS A 87 -20.84 12.47 -6.85
C LYS A 87 -21.60 11.20 -7.24
N GLY A 88 -21.01 10.02 -7.02
CA GLY A 88 -21.59 8.72 -7.39
C GLY A 88 -21.44 8.34 -8.86
N ASP A 89 -20.68 9.10 -9.66
CA ASP A 89 -20.41 8.77 -11.07
C ASP A 89 -19.19 7.83 -11.18
N VAL A 90 -19.44 6.56 -10.91
CA VAL A 90 -18.42 5.49 -10.91
C VAL A 90 -17.79 5.29 -12.29
N ASN A 91 -18.57 5.43 -13.36
CA ASN A 91 -18.09 5.23 -14.73
C ASN A 91 -17.08 6.31 -15.11
N GLN A 92 -17.42 7.57 -14.83
CA GLN A 92 -16.53 8.69 -15.12
C GLN A 92 -15.29 8.66 -14.21
N ALA A 93 -15.44 8.29 -12.93
CA ALA A 93 -14.31 8.08 -12.03
C ALA A 93 -13.30 7.07 -12.59
N THR A 94 -13.79 5.93 -13.05
CA THR A 94 -12.96 4.86 -13.62
C THR A 94 -12.24 5.29 -14.90
N ARG A 95 -12.87 6.14 -15.73
CA ARG A 95 -12.22 6.74 -16.90
C ARG A 95 -11.07 7.65 -16.49
N TYR A 96 -11.31 8.57 -15.56
CA TYR A 96 -10.27 9.47 -15.07
C TYR A 96 -9.09 8.72 -14.44
N PHE A 97 -9.34 7.62 -13.73
CA PHE A 97 -8.28 6.76 -13.22
C PHE A 97 -7.40 6.16 -14.32
N LYS A 98 -8.01 5.67 -15.41
CA LYS A 98 -7.27 5.13 -16.57
C LYS A 98 -6.46 6.22 -17.28
N GLU A 99 -7.06 7.38 -17.53
CA GLU A 99 -6.38 8.53 -18.14
C GLU A 99 -5.23 9.03 -17.27
N SER A 100 -5.45 9.12 -15.95
CA SER A 100 -4.44 9.51 -14.98
C SER A 100 -3.23 8.59 -14.99
N PHE A 101 -3.46 7.28 -15.05
CA PHE A 101 -2.39 6.30 -15.12
C PHE A 101 -1.65 6.40 -16.46
N ALA A 102 -2.38 6.53 -17.58
CA ALA A 102 -1.81 6.66 -18.91
C ALA A 102 -0.89 7.89 -19.04
N ALA A 103 -1.24 9.01 -18.40
CA ALA A 103 -0.46 10.25 -18.45
C ALA A 103 0.99 10.09 -17.97
N VAL A 104 1.25 9.18 -17.02
CA VAL A 104 2.60 8.98 -16.44
C VAL A 104 3.24 7.64 -16.80
N ARG A 105 2.48 6.71 -17.38
CA ARG A 105 2.87 5.29 -17.55
C ARG A 105 4.27 5.11 -18.12
N ASP A 106 4.62 5.85 -19.17
CA ASP A 106 5.86 5.63 -19.93
C ASP A 106 7.11 6.21 -19.22
N ARG A 107 6.92 6.90 -18.09
CA ARG A 107 7.99 7.45 -17.23
C ARG A 107 8.17 6.68 -15.92
N LEU A 108 7.34 5.68 -15.65
CA LEU A 108 7.39 4.93 -14.40
C LEU A 108 8.46 3.84 -14.45
N THR A 109 9.21 3.70 -13.36
CA THR A 109 10.03 2.50 -13.14
C THR A 109 9.12 1.29 -12.89
N PRO A 110 9.58 0.04 -13.13
CA PRO A 110 8.76 -1.15 -12.89
C PRO A 110 8.11 -1.20 -11.50
N THR A 111 8.86 -0.84 -10.45
CA THR A 111 8.36 -0.80 -9.07
C THR A 111 7.29 0.29 -8.88
N MET A 112 7.48 1.47 -9.49
CA MET A 112 6.47 2.53 -9.45
C MET A 112 5.21 2.16 -10.23
N THR A 113 5.35 1.49 -11.38
CA THR A 113 4.23 0.99 -12.18
C THR A 113 3.39 0.00 -11.38
N ILE A 114 4.02 -0.96 -10.69
CA ILE A 114 3.31 -1.91 -9.81
C ILE A 114 2.57 -1.16 -8.72
N THR A 115 3.28 -0.31 -7.96
CA THR A 115 2.69 0.40 -6.81
C THR A 115 1.49 1.24 -7.24
N LEU A 116 1.64 2.02 -8.31
CA LEU A 116 0.60 2.91 -8.79
C LEU A 116 -0.58 2.11 -9.37
N ALA A 117 -0.31 1.09 -10.18
CA ALA A 117 -1.38 0.25 -10.75
C ALA A 117 -2.19 -0.44 -9.66
N CYS A 118 -1.55 -0.99 -8.62
CA CYS A 118 -2.25 -1.58 -7.48
C CYS A 118 -3.12 -0.56 -6.75
N GLN A 119 -2.65 0.68 -6.57
CA GLN A 119 -3.46 1.75 -5.96
C GLN A 119 -4.73 2.04 -6.78
N TYR A 120 -4.61 2.19 -8.10
CA TYR A 120 -5.77 2.40 -8.96
C TYR A 120 -6.70 1.18 -9.02
N ALA A 121 -6.14 -0.03 -8.97
CA ALA A 121 -6.92 -1.26 -8.92
C ALA A 121 -7.77 -1.32 -7.65
N MET A 122 -7.16 -1.11 -6.47
CA MET A 122 -7.89 -1.07 -5.20
C MET A 122 -8.97 0.02 -5.16
N LEU A 123 -8.71 1.20 -5.77
CA LEU A 123 -9.74 2.22 -5.95
C LEU A 123 -10.91 1.70 -6.79
N CYS A 124 -10.64 1.03 -7.91
CA CYS A 124 -11.69 0.43 -8.73
C CYS A 124 -12.46 -0.68 -7.99
N GLU A 125 -11.79 -1.52 -7.20
CA GLU A 125 -12.45 -2.54 -6.38
C GLU A 125 -13.39 -1.93 -5.34
N SER A 126 -12.98 -0.84 -4.68
CA SER A 126 -13.85 -0.13 -3.74
C SER A 126 -15.12 0.44 -4.38
N LEU A 127 -15.14 0.55 -5.72
CA LEU A 127 -16.27 0.97 -6.54
C LEU A 127 -16.99 -0.20 -7.23
N ASN A 128 -16.67 -1.45 -6.86
CA ASN A 128 -17.14 -2.69 -7.49
C ASN A 128 -16.81 -2.79 -9.00
N GLN A 129 -15.79 -2.08 -9.47
CA GLN A 129 -15.33 -2.09 -10.87
C GLN A 129 -14.20 -3.12 -11.06
N HIS A 130 -14.53 -4.40 -10.87
CA HIS A 130 -13.53 -5.48 -10.87
C HIS A 130 -12.87 -5.69 -12.26
N GLU A 131 -13.57 -5.49 -13.39
CA GLU A 131 -12.90 -5.51 -14.71
C GLU A 131 -11.84 -4.40 -14.85
N ALA A 132 -12.14 -3.21 -14.34
CA ALA A 132 -11.18 -2.11 -14.37
C ALA A 132 -9.98 -2.42 -13.48
N ALA A 133 -10.22 -2.94 -12.27
CA ALA A 133 -9.16 -3.38 -11.36
C ALA A 133 -8.25 -4.43 -12.01
N LEU A 134 -8.82 -5.45 -12.66
CA LEU A 134 -8.05 -6.47 -13.39
C LEU A 134 -7.13 -5.87 -14.44
N SER A 135 -7.56 -4.82 -15.17
CA SER A 135 -6.71 -4.18 -16.19
C SER A 135 -5.45 -3.53 -15.59
N PHE A 136 -5.57 -2.96 -14.39
CA PHE A 136 -4.45 -2.39 -13.65
C PHE A 136 -3.55 -3.49 -13.07
N TYR A 137 -4.12 -4.52 -12.43
CA TYR A 137 -3.33 -5.64 -11.92
C TYR A 137 -2.58 -6.41 -13.02
N GLN A 138 -3.17 -6.56 -14.21
CA GLN A 138 -2.49 -7.12 -15.38
C GLN A 138 -1.31 -6.25 -15.84
N THR A 139 -1.37 -4.93 -15.65
CA THR A 139 -0.24 -4.06 -15.92
C THR A 139 0.86 -4.27 -14.88
N ALA A 140 0.51 -4.32 -13.59
CA ALA A 140 1.43 -4.58 -12.50
C ALA A 140 2.16 -5.93 -12.66
N ILE A 141 1.43 -7.02 -12.95
CA ILE A 141 2.02 -8.36 -13.07
C ILE A 141 2.98 -8.47 -14.26
N LYS A 142 2.76 -7.70 -15.34
CA LYS A 142 3.70 -7.63 -16.48
C LYS A 142 5.01 -6.94 -16.06
N SER A 143 4.92 -5.88 -15.26
CA SER A 143 6.09 -5.13 -14.77
C SER A 143 6.94 -5.92 -13.78
N LEU A 144 6.42 -6.94 -13.10
CA LEU A 144 7.17 -7.77 -12.15
C LEU A 144 8.45 -8.38 -12.73
N LYS A 145 8.49 -8.68 -14.04
CA LYS A 145 9.65 -9.32 -14.66
C LYS A 145 10.94 -8.50 -14.53
N ALA A 146 10.82 -7.18 -14.43
CA ALA A 146 11.94 -6.24 -14.36
C ALA A 146 12.27 -5.78 -12.92
N VAL A 147 11.63 -6.36 -11.89
CA VAL A 147 11.87 -5.99 -10.50
C VAL A 147 13.02 -6.82 -9.91
N HIS A 148 13.94 -6.15 -9.24
CA HIS A 148 15.01 -6.78 -8.45
C HIS A 148 14.98 -6.23 -7.02
N PRO A 149 15.37 -7.04 -6.00
CA PRO A 149 15.78 -8.45 -6.08
C PRO A 149 14.63 -9.42 -6.37
N ILE A 150 14.95 -10.69 -6.67
CA ILE A 150 13.94 -11.70 -7.01
C ILE A 150 12.94 -11.95 -5.87
N SER A 151 13.37 -11.81 -4.60
CA SER A 151 12.50 -11.89 -3.43
C SER A 151 11.34 -10.90 -3.47
N ALA A 152 11.58 -9.66 -3.93
CA ALA A 152 10.53 -8.67 -4.10
C ALA A 152 9.50 -9.07 -5.18
N ARG A 153 9.93 -9.83 -6.19
CA ARG A 153 9.03 -10.39 -7.21
C ARG A 153 8.12 -11.48 -6.65
N TYR A 154 8.62 -12.32 -5.74
CA TYR A 154 7.82 -13.36 -5.10
C TYR A 154 6.71 -12.74 -4.26
N VAL A 155 7.05 -11.81 -3.35
CA VAL A 155 6.07 -11.10 -2.49
C VAL A 155 4.99 -10.44 -3.34
N ALA A 156 5.39 -9.55 -4.26
CA ALA A 156 4.43 -8.83 -5.09
C ALA A 156 3.66 -9.77 -6.04
N GLY A 157 4.27 -10.88 -6.47
CA GLY A 157 3.64 -11.89 -7.31
C GLY A 157 2.53 -12.66 -6.61
N VAL A 158 2.75 -13.14 -5.39
CA VAL A 158 1.71 -13.83 -4.59
C VAL A 158 0.52 -12.89 -4.38
N LYS A 159 0.79 -11.66 -3.91
CA LYS A 159 -0.22 -10.64 -3.66
C LYS A 159 -1.02 -10.23 -4.89
N LEU A 160 -0.37 -10.03 -6.03
CA LEU A 160 -1.06 -9.69 -7.28
C LEU A 160 -1.94 -10.83 -7.79
N MET A 161 -1.50 -12.08 -7.64
CA MET A 161 -2.30 -13.23 -8.02
C MET A 161 -3.53 -13.40 -7.12
N ASP A 162 -3.39 -13.10 -5.82
CA ASP A 162 -4.50 -13.08 -4.86
C ASP A 162 -5.59 -12.09 -5.27
N TRP A 163 -5.23 -10.81 -5.40
CA TRP A 163 -6.17 -9.75 -5.79
C TRP A 163 -6.83 -9.97 -7.15
N MET A 164 -6.06 -10.46 -8.13
CA MET A 164 -6.64 -10.83 -9.41
C MET A 164 -7.61 -12.02 -9.29
N GLY A 165 -7.30 -12.99 -8.41
CA GLY A 165 -8.17 -14.12 -8.11
C GLY A 165 -9.49 -13.69 -7.48
N GLU A 166 -9.43 -12.77 -6.52
CA GLU A 166 -10.59 -12.18 -5.86
C GLU A 166 -11.46 -11.39 -6.86
N CYS A 167 -10.85 -10.55 -7.71
CA CYS A 167 -11.56 -9.88 -8.79
C CYS A 167 -12.28 -10.87 -9.71
N TYR A 168 -11.62 -11.96 -10.13
CA TYR A 168 -12.29 -12.98 -10.96
C TYR A 168 -13.42 -13.70 -10.21
N HIS A 169 -13.27 -13.94 -8.91
CA HIS A 169 -14.32 -14.52 -8.07
C HIS A 169 -15.56 -13.61 -8.01
N HIS A 170 -15.38 -12.32 -7.77
CA HIS A 170 -16.48 -11.34 -7.79
C HIS A 170 -17.19 -11.24 -9.14
N LEU A 171 -16.46 -11.46 -10.23
CA LEU A 171 -17.02 -11.50 -11.59
C LEU A 171 -17.69 -12.84 -11.95
N GLY A 172 -17.76 -13.80 -11.02
CA GLY A 172 -18.29 -15.14 -11.28
C GLY A 172 -17.40 -16.01 -12.18
N ARG A 173 -16.17 -15.58 -12.47
CA ARG A 173 -15.20 -16.29 -13.31
C ARG A 173 -14.34 -17.20 -12.43
N TYR A 174 -14.94 -18.29 -11.96
CA TYR A 174 -14.34 -19.16 -10.95
C TYR A 174 -13.10 -19.93 -11.42
N GLU A 175 -13.08 -20.40 -12.66
CA GLU A 175 -11.94 -21.14 -13.21
C GLU A 175 -10.63 -20.32 -13.24
N PRO A 176 -10.60 -19.07 -13.78
CA PRO A 176 -9.40 -18.25 -13.71
C PRO A 176 -9.03 -17.84 -12.28
N ALA A 177 -10.01 -17.63 -11.40
CA ALA A 177 -9.75 -17.36 -9.98
C ALA A 177 -9.00 -18.52 -9.32
N GLU A 178 -9.52 -19.75 -9.44
CA GLU A 178 -8.88 -20.96 -8.91
C GLU A 178 -7.47 -21.16 -9.47
N LYS A 179 -7.29 -20.95 -10.78
CA LYS A 179 -5.97 -21.04 -11.42
C LYS A 179 -4.97 -20.07 -10.80
N LEU A 180 -5.39 -18.85 -10.45
CA LEU A 180 -4.52 -17.85 -9.84
C LEU A 180 -4.20 -18.17 -8.38
N PHE A 181 -5.19 -18.51 -7.57
CA PHE A 181 -4.95 -18.91 -6.17
C PHE A 181 -3.98 -20.11 -6.10
N LYS A 182 -4.18 -21.14 -6.92
CA LYS A 182 -3.25 -22.27 -7.02
C LYS A 182 -1.84 -21.85 -7.46
N LYS A 183 -1.70 -20.86 -8.35
CA LYS A 183 -0.39 -20.34 -8.76
C LYS A 183 0.28 -19.55 -7.63
N ALA A 184 -0.48 -18.73 -6.89
CA ALA A 184 0.03 -17.98 -5.75
C ALA A 184 0.57 -18.91 -4.66
N ILE A 185 -0.20 -19.97 -4.32
CA ILE A 185 0.21 -20.99 -3.34
C ILE A 185 1.49 -21.71 -3.79
N ARG A 186 1.58 -22.16 -5.05
CA ARG A 186 2.80 -22.78 -5.58
C ARG A 186 4.01 -21.84 -5.57
N LEU A 187 3.78 -20.55 -5.84
CA LEU A 187 4.84 -19.55 -5.83
C LEU A 187 5.37 -19.33 -4.40
N TYR A 188 4.47 -19.30 -3.42
CA TYR A 188 4.81 -19.29 -1.99
C TYR A 188 5.61 -20.53 -1.59
N GLU A 189 5.11 -21.74 -1.89
CA GLU A 189 5.76 -23.01 -1.55
C GLU A 189 7.18 -23.10 -2.15
N LYS A 190 7.32 -22.69 -3.41
CA LYS A 190 8.62 -22.64 -4.07
C LYS A 190 9.60 -21.73 -3.34
N TYR A 191 9.17 -20.53 -2.96
CA TYR A 191 10.03 -19.63 -2.21
C TYR A 191 10.38 -20.23 -0.85
N HIS A 192 9.37 -20.62 -0.06
CA HIS A 192 9.56 -21.13 1.29
C HIS A 192 10.49 -22.36 1.36
N ASN A 193 10.45 -23.24 0.36
CA ASN A 193 11.24 -24.48 0.36
C ASN A 193 12.63 -24.37 -0.29
N GLU A 194 12.85 -23.46 -1.26
CA GLU A 194 14.06 -23.50 -2.12
C GLU A 194 15.00 -22.30 -1.97
N LEU A 195 14.52 -21.15 -1.47
CA LEU A 195 15.24 -19.87 -1.61
C LEU A 195 15.78 -19.22 -0.32
N PRO A 196 15.20 -19.41 0.88
CA PRO A 196 15.71 -18.85 2.13
C PRO A 196 17.14 -19.31 2.46
N ASP A 197 17.52 -20.53 2.07
CA ASP A 197 18.83 -21.11 2.37
C ASP A 197 19.98 -20.47 1.58
N GLN A 198 19.69 -19.72 0.52
CA GLN A 198 20.69 -19.08 -0.33
C GLN A 198 21.04 -17.64 0.09
N ASP A 199 20.26 -17.01 0.98
CA ASP A 199 20.54 -15.66 1.52
C ASP A 199 19.97 -15.52 2.95
N PRO A 200 20.74 -15.87 3.99
CA PRO A 200 20.28 -15.85 5.39
C PRO A 200 20.18 -14.44 6.02
N SER A 201 20.25 -13.37 5.22
CA SER A 201 20.19 -12.00 5.73
C SER A 201 18.84 -11.64 6.38
N ARG A 202 18.80 -10.59 7.21
CA ARG A 202 17.57 -10.02 7.81
C ARG A 202 16.49 -9.69 6.76
N SER A 203 16.88 -9.52 5.50
CA SER A 203 15.97 -9.33 4.37
C SER A 203 15.13 -10.59 4.08
N SER A 204 15.70 -11.79 4.22
CA SER A 204 15.01 -13.07 4.03
C SER A 204 13.92 -13.30 5.08
N LYS A 205 14.19 -13.06 6.37
CA LYS A 205 13.16 -13.17 7.43
C LYS A 205 11.98 -12.22 7.21
N ARG A 206 12.23 -10.99 6.76
CA ARG A 206 11.15 -10.02 6.45
C ARG A 206 10.34 -10.43 5.22
N VAL A 207 11.00 -11.03 4.22
CA VAL A 207 10.35 -11.53 3.02
C VAL A 207 9.49 -12.75 3.34
N VAL A 208 10.00 -13.70 4.11
CA VAL A 208 9.22 -14.86 4.59
C VAL A 208 8.00 -14.39 5.38
N ALA A 209 8.18 -13.49 6.35
CA ALA A 209 7.05 -12.93 7.09
C ALA A 209 6.01 -12.24 6.19
N ALA A 210 6.44 -11.52 5.15
CA ALA A 210 5.52 -10.90 4.20
C ALA A 210 4.78 -11.95 3.34
N LEU A 211 5.47 -13.02 2.94
CA LEU A 211 4.90 -14.11 2.18
C LEU A 211 3.90 -14.94 3.00
N ASP A 212 4.19 -15.19 4.28
CA ASP A 212 3.28 -15.87 5.20
C ASP A 212 1.96 -15.09 5.34
N MET A 213 2.08 -13.78 5.50
CA MET A 213 0.94 -12.85 5.56
C MET A 213 0.16 -12.80 4.24
N ASP A 214 0.84 -12.79 3.09
CA ASP A 214 0.16 -12.75 1.79
C ASP A 214 -0.49 -14.11 1.47
N VAL A 215 0.14 -15.24 1.81
CA VAL A 215 -0.44 -16.58 1.54
C VAL A 215 -1.61 -16.90 2.46
N SER A 216 -1.66 -16.36 3.69
CA SER A 216 -2.83 -16.54 4.55
C SER A 216 -4.10 -15.96 3.93
N ASN A 217 -4.00 -14.79 3.28
CA ASN A 217 -5.11 -14.19 2.54
C ASN A 217 -5.51 -15.06 1.35
N VAL A 218 -4.52 -15.59 0.62
CA VAL A 218 -4.78 -16.54 -0.48
C VAL A 218 -5.53 -17.78 0.01
N PHE A 219 -5.18 -18.34 1.17
CA PHE A 219 -5.91 -19.49 1.74
C PHE A 219 -7.36 -19.12 2.07
N LEU A 220 -7.61 -17.95 2.65
CA LEU A 220 -8.94 -17.47 2.97
C LEU A 220 -9.80 -17.27 1.71
N HIS A 221 -9.29 -16.50 0.73
CA HIS A 221 -10.01 -16.24 -0.52
C HIS A 221 -10.21 -17.51 -1.34
N TYR A 222 -9.23 -18.42 -1.35
CA TYR A 222 -9.37 -19.68 -2.05
C TYR A 222 -10.39 -20.60 -1.37
N ALA A 223 -10.45 -20.62 -0.04
CA ALA A 223 -11.52 -21.32 0.69
C ALA A 223 -12.89 -20.75 0.36
N GLN A 224 -13.03 -19.41 0.32
CA GLN A 224 -14.27 -18.73 -0.09
C GLN A 224 -14.73 -19.13 -1.48
N LEU A 225 -13.79 -19.27 -2.43
CA LEU A 225 -14.08 -19.78 -3.77
C LEU A 225 -14.54 -21.24 -3.72
N MET A 226 -13.83 -22.12 -3.02
CA MET A 226 -14.18 -23.54 -2.90
C MET A 226 -15.56 -23.74 -2.29
N VAL A 227 -15.87 -22.97 -1.25
CA VAL A 227 -17.17 -22.89 -0.61
C VAL A 227 -18.27 -22.44 -1.59
N SER A 228 -17.99 -21.43 -2.43
CA SER A 228 -18.92 -20.98 -3.47
C SER A 228 -19.21 -22.05 -4.53
N LEU A 229 -18.27 -22.98 -4.72
CA LEU A 229 -18.36 -24.12 -5.63
C LEU A 229 -18.85 -25.42 -4.95
N GLU A 230 -19.28 -25.36 -3.68
CA GLU A 230 -19.71 -26.50 -2.87
C GLU A 230 -18.64 -27.60 -2.68
N ARG A 231 -17.36 -27.21 -2.77
CA ARG A 231 -16.18 -28.08 -2.58
C ARG A 231 -15.65 -27.99 -1.14
N ASP A 232 -16.50 -28.40 -0.19
CA ASP A 232 -16.27 -28.22 1.26
C ASP A 232 -14.97 -28.88 1.77
N SER A 233 -14.54 -29.99 1.16
CA SER A 233 -13.29 -30.69 1.51
C SER A 233 -12.05 -29.86 1.19
N GLU A 234 -12.03 -29.17 0.05
CA GLU A 234 -10.90 -28.31 -0.35
C GLU A 234 -10.87 -27.02 0.46
N ALA A 235 -12.03 -26.47 0.83
CA ALA A 235 -12.11 -25.35 1.76
C ALA A 235 -11.52 -25.72 3.14
N SER A 236 -11.88 -26.91 3.64
CA SER A 236 -11.36 -27.43 4.91
C SER A 236 -9.84 -27.68 4.85
N LEU A 237 -9.32 -28.09 3.69
CA LEU A 237 -7.89 -28.22 3.47
C LEU A 237 -7.17 -26.86 3.59
N MET A 238 -7.75 -25.78 3.03
CA MET A 238 -7.16 -24.44 3.17
C MET A 238 -7.14 -23.99 4.64
N ARG A 239 -8.19 -24.30 5.40
CA ARG A 239 -8.21 -24.05 6.84
C ARG A 239 -7.07 -24.76 7.57
N LYS A 240 -6.88 -26.05 7.27
CA LYS A 240 -5.81 -26.86 7.88
C LYS A 240 -4.44 -26.24 7.58
N ARG A 241 -4.19 -25.85 6.33
CA ARG A 241 -2.96 -25.19 5.90
C ARG A 241 -2.74 -23.84 6.62
N LEU A 242 -3.80 -23.05 6.82
CA LEU A 242 -3.73 -21.80 7.57
C LEU A 242 -3.34 -22.04 9.04
N VAL A 243 -3.95 -23.04 9.70
CA VAL A 243 -3.58 -23.41 11.08
C VAL A 243 -2.12 -23.86 11.19
N GLU A 244 -1.65 -24.65 10.23
CA GLU A 244 -0.25 -25.09 10.17
C GLU A 244 0.69 -23.88 10.00
N LEU A 245 0.35 -22.94 9.12
CA LEU A 245 1.11 -21.70 8.90
C LEU A 245 1.16 -20.83 10.16
N VAL A 246 0.03 -20.64 10.85
CA VAL A 246 -0.04 -19.86 12.09
C VAL A 246 0.87 -20.47 13.16
N ARG A 247 0.90 -21.81 13.28
CA ARG A 247 1.77 -22.49 14.24
C ARG A 247 3.25 -22.34 13.90
N SER A 248 3.61 -22.39 12.62
CA SER A 248 5.02 -22.36 12.18
C SER A 248 5.60 -20.95 12.03
N SER A 249 4.77 -19.91 11.94
CA SER A 249 5.21 -18.54 11.66
C SER A 249 4.99 -17.58 12.83
N PRO A 250 6.06 -17.00 13.43
CA PRO A 250 5.93 -16.06 14.54
C PRO A 250 5.10 -14.80 14.22
N VAL A 251 5.13 -14.32 12.97
CA VAL A 251 4.32 -13.14 12.58
C VAL A 251 2.83 -13.48 12.53
N MET A 252 2.51 -14.72 12.17
CA MET A 252 1.13 -15.19 12.08
C MET A 252 0.53 -15.47 13.45
N GLN A 253 1.32 -15.90 14.44
CA GLN A 253 0.85 -16.05 15.83
C GLN A 253 0.31 -14.74 16.41
N ILE A 254 0.92 -13.60 16.07
CA ILE A 254 0.44 -12.28 16.49
C ILE A 254 -0.96 -11.99 15.90
N GLN A 255 -1.28 -12.56 14.74
CA GLN A 255 -2.54 -12.38 14.04
C GLN A 255 -3.46 -13.61 14.11
N GLU A 256 -3.16 -14.58 14.96
CA GLU A 256 -3.82 -15.88 15.00
C GLU A 256 -5.33 -15.73 15.16
N ALA A 257 -5.78 -15.06 16.23
CA ALA A 257 -7.20 -14.88 16.52
C ALA A 257 -7.91 -14.23 15.33
N ASN A 258 -7.40 -13.10 14.82
CA ASN A 258 -8.04 -12.37 13.72
C ASN A 258 -8.13 -13.21 12.44
N THR A 259 -7.07 -13.91 12.05
CA THR A 259 -7.05 -14.67 10.78
C THR A 259 -7.86 -15.96 10.85
N LEU A 260 -7.83 -16.68 11.98
CA LEU A 260 -8.63 -17.89 12.16
C LEU A 260 -10.11 -17.56 12.37
N ASP A 261 -10.43 -16.52 13.14
CA ASP A 261 -11.82 -16.08 13.36
C ASP A 261 -12.47 -15.65 12.04
N GLN A 262 -11.77 -14.88 11.20
CA GLN A 262 -12.28 -14.50 9.88
C GLN A 262 -12.59 -15.72 9.01
N PHE A 263 -11.73 -16.74 9.06
CA PHE A 263 -11.94 -17.98 8.31
C PHE A 263 -13.15 -18.76 8.86
N ASP A 264 -13.25 -18.90 10.18
CA ASP A 264 -14.32 -19.64 10.84
C ASP A 264 -15.68 -18.96 10.67
N ASP A 265 -15.73 -17.63 10.76
CA ASP A 265 -16.92 -16.82 10.48
C ASP A 265 -17.40 -17.02 9.03
N LEU A 266 -16.47 -17.04 8.07
CA LEU A 266 -16.79 -17.28 6.67
C LEU A 266 -17.42 -18.66 6.47
N MET A 267 -16.81 -19.70 7.06
CA MET A 267 -17.32 -21.07 6.97
C MET A 267 -18.70 -21.21 7.65
N ALA A 268 -18.89 -20.57 8.81
CA ALA A 268 -20.16 -20.58 9.54
C ALA A 268 -21.27 -19.88 8.74
N LEU A 269 -21.00 -18.70 8.18
CA LEU A 269 -21.95 -17.96 7.34
C LEU A 269 -22.38 -18.79 6.13
N HIS A 270 -21.46 -19.53 5.51
CA HIS A 270 -21.81 -20.38 4.39
C HIS A 270 -22.66 -21.58 4.82
N ALA A 271 -22.30 -22.26 5.92
CA ALA A 271 -23.09 -23.38 6.45
C ALA A 271 -24.54 -22.95 6.73
N ILE A 272 -24.74 -21.75 7.33
CA ILE A 272 -26.06 -21.17 7.56
C ILE A 272 -26.81 -20.93 6.24
N ARG A 273 -26.14 -20.39 5.21
CA ARG A 273 -26.76 -20.14 3.89
C ARG A 273 -27.16 -21.43 3.20
N LYS A 274 -26.32 -22.47 3.25
CA LYS A 274 -26.59 -23.81 2.70
C LYS A 274 -27.82 -24.43 3.37
N GLU A 275 -27.88 -24.39 4.69
CA GLU A 275 -29.03 -24.90 5.45
C GLU A 275 -30.32 -24.15 5.15
N ARG A 276 -30.25 -22.81 4.98
CA ARG A 276 -31.41 -22.01 4.56
C ARG A 276 -31.90 -22.37 3.15
N ARG A 277 -31.00 -22.70 2.22
CA ARG A 277 -31.38 -23.14 0.86
C ARG A 277 -32.07 -24.52 0.92
N ARG A 278 -31.51 -25.46 1.67
CA ARG A 278 -32.11 -26.80 1.91
C ARG A 278 -33.54 -26.68 2.45
N LYS A 279 -33.73 -25.91 3.53
CA LYS A 279 -35.07 -25.68 4.13
C LYS A 279 -36.06 -24.95 3.23
N ARG A 280 -35.62 -24.24 2.18
CA ARG A 280 -36.50 -23.60 1.19
C ARG A 280 -36.88 -24.58 0.08
N GLY A 281 -35.94 -25.40 -0.39
CA GLY A 281 -36.20 -26.46 -1.36
C GLY A 281 -37.21 -27.47 -0.81
N GLU A 282 -36.99 -27.97 0.41
CA GLU A 282 -37.89 -28.94 1.05
C GLU A 282 -39.32 -28.40 1.23
N ARG A 283 -39.49 -27.10 1.48
CA ARG A 283 -40.81 -26.47 1.57
C ARG A 283 -41.53 -26.39 0.24
N HIS A 284 -40.79 -26.27 -0.87
CA HIS A 284 -41.37 -26.21 -2.20
C HIS A 284 -41.80 -27.60 -2.68
N ASP A 285 -41.02 -28.63 -2.34
CA ASP A 285 -41.33 -30.02 -2.67
C ASP A 285 -42.46 -30.60 -1.79
N SER A 286 -42.65 -30.10 -0.56
CA SER A 286 -43.73 -30.54 0.34
C SER A 286 -45.10 -29.89 0.08
N SER A 287 -45.21 -29.01 -0.92
CA SER A 287 -46.43 -28.24 -1.23
C SER A 287 -47.19 -28.74 -2.48
N PHE A 288 -46.91 -29.97 -2.93
CA PHE A 288 -47.64 -30.66 -4.00
C PHE A 288 -48.38 -31.89 -3.50
#